data_AF-A0A1M3B7C9-F1
#
_entry.id   AF-A0A1M3B7C9-F1
#
_cell.length_a   1.000
_cell.length_b   1.000
_cell.length_c   1.000
_cell.angle_alpha   90.00
_cell.angle_beta   90.00
_cell.angle_gamma   90.00
#
_symmetry.space_group_name_H-M   'P 1'
#
loop_
_entity.id
_entity.type
_entity.pdbx_description
1 polymer ?
#
loop_
_entity_poly.entity_id
_entity_poly.type
_entity_poly.pdbx_seq_one_letter_code
_entity_poly.pdbx_strand_id
1 'polypeptide(L)'
;MPFTDLLRITVFITGAEATVLGAISAIAVGGEPGGTTVIVALAWWAISIIVGFWLGRPERAREDMRNPLAKAKMATSLPSESPTRIALQRLWPVAVTAIVAGGLGLFFPGVAIIGTGYALIVSLAWHTREAAVQAIEERDGVRFFVVPNSTFKPVELVRTPGLRSDRLNAF
;
A
#
# COMPACT_ATOMS: atom_id res chain seq x y z
N MET A 1 11.96 -3.45 10.01
CA MET A 1 11.64 -2.15 9.37
C MET A 1 10.50 -1.46 10.09
N PRO A 2 10.45 -0.11 10.10
CA PRO A 2 9.28 0.63 10.58
C PRO A 2 7.99 0.20 9.86
N PHE A 3 6.87 0.18 10.58
CA PHE A 3 5.58 -0.18 9.99
C PHE A 3 5.08 0.88 9.00
N THR A 4 5.37 2.15 9.27
CA THR A 4 5.10 3.28 8.35
C THR A 4 5.78 3.07 7.00
N ASP A 5 7.04 2.64 6.97
CA ASP A 5 7.76 2.32 5.72
C ASP A 5 7.09 1.18 4.94
N LEU A 6 6.60 0.14 5.63
CA LEU A 6 5.87 -0.95 4.96
C LEU A 6 4.62 -0.43 4.26
N LEU A 7 3.82 0.37 4.97
CA LEU A 7 2.59 0.96 4.45
C LEU A 7 2.90 1.85 3.24
N ARG A 8 3.92 2.69 3.36
CA ARG A 8 4.38 3.58 2.30
C ARG A 8 4.82 2.81 1.05
N ILE A 9 5.67 1.80 1.21
CA ILE A 9 6.13 0.96 0.09
C ILE A 9 4.94 0.26 -0.57
N THR A 10 3.97 -0.23 0.21
CA THR A 10 2.77 -0.88 -0.32
C THR A 10 1.96 0.06 -1.21
N VAL A 11 1.77 1.31 -0.77
CA VAL A 11 1.06 2.35 -1.55
C VAL A 11 1.85 2.68 -2.83
N PHE A 12 3.17 2.82 -2.75
CA PHE A 12 3.98 3.09 -3.93
C PHE A 12 3.96 1.95 -4.96
N ILE A 13 4.05 0.69 -4.51
CA ILE A 13 4.01 -0.47 -5.42
C ILE A 13 2.67 -0.56 -6.13
N THR A 14 1.56 -0.40 -5.39
CA THR A 14 0.21 -0.46 -5.98
C THR A 14 -0.06 0.74 -6.90
N GLY A 15 0.45 1.94 -6.57
CA GLY A 15 0.39 3.10 -7.46
C GLY A 15 1.24 2.92 -8.73
N ALA A 16 2.41 2.29 -8.63
CA ALA A 16 3.24 1.94 -9.77
C ALA A 16 2.56 0.91 -10.67
N GLU A 17 1.93 -0.11 -10.08
CA GLU A 17 1.11 -1.10 -10.79
C GLU A 17 -0.03 -0.41 -11.56
N ALA A 18 -0.79 0.48 -10.91
CA ALA A 18 -1.84 1.25 -11.57
C ALA A 18 -1.31 2.03 -12.78
N THR A 19 -0.15 2.66 -12.63
CA THR A 19 0.50 3.44 -13.70
C THR A 19 0.88 2.55 -14.88
N VAL A 20 1.56 1.43 -14.63
CA VAL A 20 2.00 0.51 -15.69
C VAL A 20 0.82 -0.11 -16.42
N LEU A 21 -0.20 -0.60 -15.69
CA LEU A 21 -1.40 -1.16 -16.30
C LEU A 21 -2.19 -0.10 -17.08
N GLY A 22 -2.20 1.14 -16.59
CA GLY A 22 -2.86 2.26 -17.28
C GLY A 22 -2.17 2.58 -18.61
N ALA A 23 -0.84 2.56 -18.63
CA ALA A 23 -0.04 2.74 -19.84
C ALA A 23 -0.28 1.61 -20.85
N ILE A 24 -0.29 0.35 -20.39
CA ILE A 24 -0.60 -0.82 -21.23
C ILE A 24 -2.00 -0.67 -21.85
N SER A 25 -2.99 -0.30 -21.03
CA SER A 25 -4.37 -0.08 -21.48
C SER A 25 -4.45 1.00 -22.56
N ALA A 26 -3.76 2.12 -22.37
CA ALA A 26 -3.77 3.24 -23.32
C ALA A 26 -3.17 2.84 -24.68
N ILE A 27 -2.05 2.10 -24.67
CA ILE A 27 -1.42 1.60 -25.90
C ILE A 27 -2.35 0.63 -26.63
N ALA A 28 -2.97 -0.29 -25.88
CA ALA A 28 -3.83 -1.32 -26.46
C ALA A 28 -5.10 -0.75 -27.11
N VAL A 29 -5.75 0.21 -26.46
CA VAL A 29 -7.00 0.80 -26.97
C VAL A 29 -6.76 1.77 -28.14
N GLY A 30 -5.56 2.36 -28.25
CA GLY A 30 -5.21 3.23 -29.39
C GLY A 30 -5.28 2.56 -30.76
N GLY A 31 -5.30 1.22 -30.82
CA GLY A 31 -5.46 0.45 -32.05
C GLY A 31 -6.90 0.06 -32.41
N GLU A 32 -7.89 0.31 -31.55
CA GLU A 32 -9.28 -0.13 -31.78
C GLU A 32 -10.11 0.90 -32.56
N PRO A 33 -10.85 0.49 -33.61
CA PRO A 33 -11.83 1.35 -34.28
C PRO A 33 -13.10 1.45 -33.43
N GLY A 34 -13.09 2.31 -32.41
CA GLY A 34 -14.26 2.61 -31.57
C GLY A 34 -13.90 3.29 -30.25
N GLY A 35 -14.54 4.44 -29.95
CA GLY A 35 -14.28 5.20 -28.72
C GLY A 35 -14.90 4.61 -27.45
N THR A 36 -15.75 3.58 -27.56
CA THR A 36 -16.51 3.03 -26.43
C THR A 36 -15.60 2.45 -25.35
N THR A 37 -14.56 1.70 -25.73
CA THR A 37 -13.61 1.10 -24.78
C THR A 37 -12.91 2.18 -23.94
N VAL A 38 -12.51 3.29 -24.57
CA VAL A 38 -11.91 4.45 -23.89
C VAL A 38 -12.87 5.04 -22.88
N ILE A 39 -14.13 5.27 -23.27
CA ILE A 39 -15.15 5.87 -22.38
C ILE A 39 -15.39 4.98 -21.17
N VAL A 40 -15.53 3.66 -21.38
CA VAL A 40 -15.73 2.69 -20.29
C VAL A 40 -14.51 2.66 -19.35
N ALA A 41 -13.30 2.66 -19.90
CA ALA A 41 -12.07 2.70 -19.11
C ALA A 41 -11.98 3.96 -18.24
N LEU A 42 -12.22 5.13 -18.83
CA LEU A 42 -12.19 6.42 -18.11
C LEU A 42 -13.26 6.48 -17.03
N ALA A 43 -14.49 6.02 -17.33
CA ALA A 43 -15.56 5.95 -16.35
C ALA A 43 -15.20 5.04 -15.17
N TRP A 44 -14.64 3.86 -15.45
CA TRP A 44 -14.18 2.93 -14.43
C TRP A 44 -13.07 3.50 -13.56
N TRP A 45 -12.07 4.15 -14.15
CA TRP A 45 -10.97 4.77 -13.41
C TRP A 45 -11.45 5.95 -12.56
N ALA A 46 -12.37 6.77 -13.08
CA ALA A 46 -12.98 7.85 -12.31
C ALA A 46 -13.72 7.30 -11.07
N ILE A 47 -14.54 6.26 -11.24
CA ILE A 47 -15.22 5.58 -10.12
C ILE A 47 -14.19 5.03 -9.12
N SER A 48 -13.15 4.37 -9.63
CA SER A 48 -12.07 3.79 -8.82
C SER A 48 -11.37 4.84 -7.95
N ILE A 49 -11.08 6.01 -8.50
CA ILE A 49 -10.48 7.13 -7.76
C ILE A 49 -11.42 7.63 -6.65
N ILE A 50 -12.70 7.85 -6.97
CA ILE A 50 -13.71 8.31 -6.01
C ILE A 50 -13.83 7.31 -4.85
N VAL A 51 -13.96 6.02 -5.17
CA VAL A 51 -14.06 4.95 -4.17
C VAL A 51 -12.77 4.85 -3.35
N GLY A 52 -11.61 4.94 -4.00
CA GLY A 52 -10.30 4.90 -3.34
C GLY A 52 -10.14 6.02 -2.31
N PHE A 53 -10.46 7.27 -2.67
CA PHE A 53 -10.42 8.39 -1.73
C PHE A 53 -11.45 8.25 -0.60
N TRP A 54 -12.65 7.77 -0.91
CA TRP A 54 -13.68 7.54 0.09
C TRP A 54 -13.30 6.47 1.11
N LEU A 55 -12.63 5.39 0.67
CA LEU A 55 -12.09 4.37 1.56
C LEU A 55 -10.84 4.84 2.31
N GLY A 56 -10.03 5.70 1.70
CA GLY A 56 -8.80 6.27 2.25
C GLY A 56 -9.01 7.39 3.27
N ARG A 57 -10.23 7.58 3.79
CA ARG A 57 -10.51 8.62 4.79
C ARG A 57 -9.71 8.40 6.08
N PRO A 58 -9.16 9.47 6.70
CA PRO A 58 -8.35 9.36 7.91
C PRO A 58 -9.07 8.67 9.08
N GLU A 59 -10.38 8.88 9.23
CA GLU A 59 -11.18 8.25 10.29
C GLU A 59 -11.14 6.71 10.17
N ARG A 60 -11.34 6.21 8.96
CA ARG A 60 -11.34 4.76 8.66
C ARG A 60 -9.96 4.16 8.80
N ALA A 61 -8.92 4.86 8.34
CA ALA A 61 -7.54 4.42 8.49
C ALA A 61 -7.15 4.26 9.96
N ARG A 62 -7.57 5.17 10.85
CA ARG A 62 -7.34 5.05 12.31
C ARG A 62 -8.02 3.82 12.89
N GLU A 63 -9.26 3.54 12.47
CA GLU A 63 -10.00 2.37 12.94
C GLU A 63 -9.37 1.05 12.46
N ASP A 64 -9.01 0.97 11.18
CA ASP A 64 -8.34 -0.19 10.59
C ASP A 64 -7.00 -0.50 11.29
N MET A 65 -6.25 0.54 11.66
CA MET A 65 -4.94 0.39 12.32
C MET A 65 -5.06 0.11 13.83
N ARG A 66 -6.20 0.36 14.47
CA ARG A 66 -6.39 0.13 15.91
C ARG A 66 -6.07 -1.32 16.33
N ASN A 67 -6.59 -2.29 15.58
CA ASN A 67 -6.45 -3.72 15.92
C ASN A 67 -5.01 -4.23 15.77
N PRO A 68 -4.29 -4.00 14.65
CA PRO A 68 -2.88 -4.36 14.53
C PRO A 68 -2.00 -3.72 15.61
N LEU A 69 -2.21 -2.42 15.90
CA LEU A 69 -1.40 -1.70 16.87
C LEU A 69 -1.67 -2.16 18.31
N ALA A 70 -2.92 -2.45 18.67
CA ALA A 70 -3.27 -2.97 20.00
C ALA A 70 -2.66 -4.35 20.29
N LYS A 71 -2.38 -5.14 19.24
CA LYS A 71 -1.73 -6.45 19.35
C LYS A 71 -0.20 -6.37 19.38
N ALA A 72 0.37 -5.16 19.25
CA ALA A 72 1.82 -5.00 19.22
C ALA A 72 2.45 -5.36 20.57
N LYS A 73 3.43 -6.26 20.57
CA LYS A 73 4.15 -6.68 21.78
C LYS A 73 5.26 -5.69 22.10
N MET A 74 5.47 -5.39 23.37
CA MET A 74 6.63 -4.60 23.79
C MET A 74 7.91 -5.42 23.62
N ALA A 75 8.93 -4.85 22.99
CA ALA A 75 10.28 -5.41 22.99
C ALA A 75 11.33 -4.33 23.25
N THR A 76 12.46 -4.76 23.83
CA THR A 76 13.61 -3.90 24.17
C THR A 76 14.72 -3.96 23.12
N SER A 77 14.60 -4.83 22.13
CA SER A 77 15.54 -4.97 21.02
C SER A 77 14.84 -4.84 19.68
N LEU A 78 15.59 -4.34 18.69
CA LEU A 78 15.11 -4.24 17.31
C LEU A 78 15.14 -5.62 16.62
N PRO A 79 14.17 -5.92 15.73
CA PRO A 79 14.26 -7.10 14.87
C PRO A 79 15.54 -7.05 14.02
N SER A 80 16.33 -8.12 14.02
CA SER A 80 17.64 -8.22 13.37
C SER A 80 17.60 -8.45 11.85
N GLU A 81 16.41 -8.62 11.27
CA GLU A 81 16.25 -8.93 9.85
C GLU A 81 16.26 -7.68 8.96
N SER A 82 16.79 -7.86 7.75
CA SER A 82 16.93 -6.75 6.79
C SER A 82 15.56 -6.22 6.34
N PRO A 83 15.36 -4.88 6.32
CA PRO A 83 14.10 -4.26 5.87
C PRO A 83 13.63 -4.75 4.50
N THR A 84 14.55 -4.86 3.55
CA THR A 84 14.26 -5.30 2.18
C THR A 84 13.68 -6.71 2.13
N ARG A 85 14.20 -7.63 2.96
CA ARG A 85 13.71 -9.01 3.02
C ARG A 85 12.29 -9.09 3.57
N ILE A 86 11.98 -8.29 4.59
CA ILE A 86 10.64 -8.22 5.18
C ILE A 86 9.65 -7.68 4.14
N ALA A 87 10.02 -6.61 3.41
CA ALA A 87 9.21 -6.05 2.35
C ALA A 87 8.95 -7.09 1.23
N LEU A 88 9.99 -7.77 0.74
CA LEU A 88 9.85 -8.82 -0.28
C LEU A 88 8.95 -9.97 0.19
N GLN A 89 9.17 -10.49 1.40
CA GLN A 89 8.34 -11.56 1.96
C GLN A 89 6.87 -11.13 2.11
N ARG A 90 6.57 -9.86 2.32
CA ARG A 90 5.19 -9.38 2.50
C ARG A 90 4.52 -8.98 1.19
N LEU A 91 5.27 -8.40 0.27
CA LEU A 91 4.72 -7.71 -0.90
C LEU A 91 4.86 -8.50 -2.19
N TRP A 92 5.56 -9.65 -2.18
CA TRP A 92 5.67 -10.49 -3.36
C TRP A 92 4.32 -10.89 -3.98
N PRO A 93 3.21 -11.13 -3.25
CA PRO A 93 1.96 -11.49 -3.91
C PRO A 93 1.43 -10.32 -4.75
N VAL A 94 1.57 -9.08 -4.26
CA VAL A 94 1.17 -7.87 -5.00
C VAL A 94 2.03 -7.72 -6.25
N ALA A 95 3.34 -7.95 -6.13
CA ALA A 95 4.24 -7.92 -7.28
C ALA A 95 3.88 -9.01 -8.31
N VAL A 96 3.54 -10.22 -7.86
CA VAL A 96 3.12 -11.32 -8.74
C VAL A 96 1.78 -11.00 -9.41
N THR A 97 0.80 -10.46 -8.70
CA THR A 97 -0.48 -10.08 -9.32
C THR A 97 -0.28 -8.98 -10.36
N ALA A 98 0.58 -8.00 -10.09
CA ALA A 98 0.92 -6.95 -11.04
C ALA A 98 1.55 -7.53 -12.32
N ILE A 99 2.49 -8.47 -12.20
CA ILE A 99 3.15 -9.11 -13.34
C ILE A 99 2.13 -9.93 -14.15
N VAL A 100 1.29 -10.72 -13.49
CA VAL A 100 0.27 -11.55 -14.16
C VAL A 100 -0.76 -10.66 -14.87
N ALA A 101 -1.27 -9.63 -14.19
CA ALA A 101 -2.22 -8.69 -14.78
C ALA A 101 -1.62 -7.91 -15.95
N GLY A 102 -0.37 -7.46 -15.82
CA GLY A 102 0.36 -6.77 -16.88
C GLY A 102 0.58 -7.67 -18.09
N GLY A 103 1.04 -8.90 -17.88
CA GLY A 103 1.25 -9.88 -18.95
C GLY A 103 -0.05 -10.24 -19.67
N LEU A 104 -1.13 -10.50 -18.92
CA LEU A 104 -2.46 -10.76 -19.50
C LEU A 104 -3.02 -9.52 -20.21
N GLY A 105 -2.76 -8.33 -19.69
CA GLY A 105 -3.22 -7.05 -20.22
C GLY A 105 -2.72 -6.76 -21.64
N LEU A 106 -1.57 -7.32 -22.03
CA LEU A 106 -1.03 -7.20 -23.39
C LEU A 106 -1.88 -7.93 -24.43
N PHE A 107 -2.55 -9.03 -24.04
CA PHE A 107 -3.40 -9.82 -24.93
C PHE A 107 -4.87 -9.48 -24.77
N PHE A 108 -5.28 -9.06 -23.57
CA PHE A 108 -6.65 -8.75 -23.20
C PHE A 108 -6.70 -7.35 -22.58
N PRO A 109 -6.95 -6.30 -23.39
CA PRO A 109 -6.91 -4.90 -22.92
C PRO A 109 -7.85 -4.66 -21.74
N GLY A 110 -8.98 -5.36 -21.70
CA GLY A 110 -9.93 -5.32 -20.57
C GLY A 110 -9.30 -5.70 -19.22
N VAL A 111 -8.36 -6.64 -19.18
CA VAL A 111 -7.67 -7.04 -17.94
C VAL A 111 -6.82 -5.90 -17.42
N ALA A 112 -6.08 -5.21 -18.29
CA ALA A 112 -5.29 -4.05 -17.92
C ALA A 112 -6.20 -2.92 -17.41
N ILE A 113 -7.31 -2.62 -18.10
CA ILE A 113 -8.25 -1.56 -17.73
C ILE A 113 -8.83 -1.80 -16.33
N ILE A 114 -9.31 -3.02 -16.08
CA ILE A 114 -9.88 -3.41 -14.79
C ILE A 114 -8.81 -3.40 -13.70
N GLY A 115 -7.64 -3.97 -13.99
CA GLY A 115 -6.49 -4.02 -13.10
C GLY A 115 -6.01 -2.63 -12.67
N THR A 116 -5.93 -1.67 -13.59
CA THR A 116 -5.62 -0.27 -13.28
C THR A 116 -6.59 0.30 -12.26
N GLY A 117 -7.90 0.14 -12.48
CA GLY A 117 -8.91 0.65 -11.54
C GLY A 117 -8.80 0.01 -10.16
N TYR A 118 -8.59 -1.30 -10.08
CA TYR A 118 -8.37 -1.98 -8.80
C TYR A 118 -7.12 -1.46 -8.07
N ALA A 119 -6.00 -1.32 -8.77
CA ALA A 119 -4.76 -0.80 -8.19
C ALA A 119 -4.91 0.67 -7.74
N LEU A 120 -5.68 1.50 -8.47
CA LEU A 120 -6.06 2.85 -8.03
C LEU A 120 -6.88 2.81 -6.73
N ILE A 121 -7.90 1.95 -6.64
CA ILE A 121 -8.70 1.81 -5.42
C ILE A 121 -7.80 1.45 -4.24
N VAL A 122 -6.93 0.44 -4.38
CA VAL A 122 -6.08 -0.04 -3.27
C VAL A 122 -5.07 1.01 -2.82
N SER A 123 -4.34 1.61 -3.77
CA SER A 123 -3.32 2.63 -3.46
C SER A 123 -3.94 3.83 -2.73
N LEU A 124 -5.09 4.33 -3.22
CA LEU A 124 -5.82 5.43 -2.60
C LEU A 124 -6.54 5.01 -1.32
N ALA A 125 -7.05 3.79 -1.20
CA ALA A 125 -7.68 3.34 0.04
C ALA A 125 -6.68 3.28 1.20
N TRP A 126 -5.40 3.05 0.92
CA TRP A 126 -4.38 2.85 1.96
C TRP A 126 -3.46 4.05 2.19
N HIS A 127 -3.54 5.11 1.38
CA HIS A 127 -2.60 6.24 1.42
C HIS A 127 -2.53 6.98 2.77
N THR A 128 -3.61 7.01 3.55
CA THR A 128 -3.65 7.70 4.87
C THR A 128 -3.25 6.82 6.05
N ARG A 129 -3.06 5.51 5.85
CA ARG A 129 -2.73 4.59 6.95
C ARG A 129 -1.39 4.92 7.61
N GLU A 130 -0.42 5.34 6.80
CA GLU A 130 0.88 5.76 7.30
C GLU A 130 0.75 6.95 8.26
N ALA A 131 0.06 8.01 7.83
CA ALA A 131 -0.17 9.20 8.65
C ALA A 131 -0.95 8.88 9.94
N ALA A 132 -1.90 7.93 9.88
CA ALA A 132 -2.63 7.48 11.05
C ALA A 132 -1.73 6.78 12.08
N VAL A 133 -0.78 5.94 11.63
CA VAL A 133 0.20 5.28 12.52
C VAL A 133 1.19 6.31 13.06
N GLN A 134 1.72 7.18 12.22
CA GLN A 134 2.68 8.21 12.60
C GLN A 134 2.12 9.13 13.70
N ALA A 135 0.85 9.55 13.58
CA ALA A 135 0.20 10.35 14.61
C ALA A 135 0.14 9.65 15.99
N ILE A 136 0.01 8.32 16.01
CA ILE A 136 0.03 7.53 17.25
C ILE A 136 1.47 7.39 17.78
N GLU A 137 2.43 7.15 16.89
CA GLU A 137 3.85 7.08 17.23
C GLU A 137 4.34 8.38 17.90
N GLU A 138 3.97 9.54 17.32
CA GLU A 138 4.30 10.86 17.85
C GLU A 138 3.59 11.17 19.17
N ARG A 139 2.30 10.84 19.28
CA ARG A 139 1.52 11.05 20.52
C ARG A 139 2.03 10.21 21.68
N ASP A 140 2.32 8.93 21.44
CA ASP A 140 2.66 7.97 22.47
C ASP A 140 4.18 7.82 22.68
N GLY A 141 5.00 8.50 21.86
CA GLY A 141 6.47 8.45 21.95
C GLY A 141 7.04 7.06 21.67
N VAL A 142 6.42 6.31 20.76
CA VAL A 142 6.77 4.91 20.46
C VAL A 142 6.91 4.68 18.97
N ARG A 143 7.62 3.62 18.61
CA ARG A 143 7.78 3.21 17.21
C ARG A 143 7.32 1.77 17.03
N PHE A 144 6.61 1.51 15.95
CA PHE A 144 6.14 0.18 15.58
C PHE A 144 7.06 -0.41 14.52
N PHE A 145 7.58 -1.60 14.80
CA PHE A 145 8.42 -2.36 13.89
C PHE A 145 7.72 -3.64 13.47
N VAL A 146 7.84 -3.97 12.19
CA VAL A 146 7.30 -5.22 11.62
C VAL A 146 8.21 -6.37 11.99
N VAL A 147 7.64 -7.43 12.56
CA VAL A 147 8.32 -8.69 12.80
C VAL A 147 8.31 -9.52 11.51
N PRO A 148 9.46 -10.08 11.09
CA PRO A 148 9.50 -11.01 9.97
C PRO A 148 8.56 -12.19 10.22
N ASN A 149 7.59 -12.37 9.32
CA ASN A 149 6.67 -13.51 9.36
C ASN A 149 6.17 -13.80 7.94
N SER A 150 5.64 -15.00 7.73
CA SER A 150 5.06 -15.43 6.45
C SER A 150 3.95 -14.48 5.99
N THR A 151 3.84 -14.32 4.67
CA THR A 151 2.85 -13.47 4.01
C THR A 151 1.41 -13.82 4.36
N PHE A 152 1.14 -15.12 4.57
CA PHE A 152 -0.20 -15.63 4.85
C PHE A 152 -0.61 -15.50 6.32
N LYS A 153 0.32 -15.11 7.20
CA LYS A 153 0.00 -14.78 8.59
C LYS A 153 -0.28 -13.28 8.72
N PRO A 154 -1.15 -12.86 9.64
CA PRO A 154 -1.34 -11.44 9.94
C PRO A 154 -0.01 -10.72 10.22
N VAL A 155 0.02 -9.41 9.99
CA VAL A 155 1.20 -8.59 10.33
C VAL A 155 1.37 -8.58 11.84
N GLU A 156 2.54 -8.98 12.30
CA GLU A 156 2.93 -8.92 13.70
C GLU A 156 3.81 -7.69 13.91
N LEU A 157 3.48 -6.94 14.96
CA LEU A 157 4.12 -5.67 15.28
C LEU A 157 4.78 -5.77 16.65
N VAL A 158 5.92 -5.11 16.76
CA VAL A 158 6.62 -4.88 18.01
C VAL A 158 6.67 -3.39 18.28
N ARG A 159 6.34 -3.01 19.51
CA ARG A 159 6.41 -1.63 20.01
C ARG A 159 7.73 -1.46 20.75
N THR A 160 8.52 -0.49 20.33
CA THR A 160 9.75 -0.07 21.03
C THR A 160 9.59 1.36 21.52
N PRO A 161 10.16 1.72 22.68
CA PRO A 161 10.25 3.13 23.09
C PRO A 161 10.90 3.96 21.98
N GLY A 162 10.29 5.07 21.60
CA GLY A 162 10.93 6.03 20.70
C GLY A 162 12.11 6.67 21.42
N LEU A 163 13.25 6.78 20.74
CA LEU A 163 14.28 7.72 21.15
C LEU A 163 13.65 9.12 21.05
N ARG A 164 13.32 9.72 22.19
CA ARG A 164 12.72 11.04 22.27
C ARG A 164 13.67 12.04 21.61
N SER A 165 13.31 12.55 20.43
CA SER A 165 14.09 13.55 19.70
C SER A 165 14.35 14.82 20.53
N ASP A 166 13.49 15.11 21.51
CA ASP A 166 13.66 16.19 22.48
C ASP A 166 15.01 16.16 23.23
N ARG A 167 15.66 14.99 23.38
CA ARG A 167 16.96 14.90 24.08
C ARG A 167 18.17 15.16 23.20
N LEU A 168 18.03 15.13 21.87
CA LEU A 168 19.16 15.39 20.96
C LEU A 168 19.38 16.87 20.70
N ASN A 169 18.38 17.72 20.95
CA ASN A 169 18.48 19.19 20.83
C ASN A 169 18.76 19.89 22.18
N ALA A 170 19.13 19.12 23.22
CA ALA A 170 19.39 19.62 24.57
C ALA A 170 20.89 19.79 24.89
N PHE A 171 21.75 19.76 23.87
CA PHE A 171 23.19 20.00 23.97
C PHE A 171 23.65 21.05 22.98
#